data_AF-A0A2C6MFP3-F1
#
_entry.id   AF-A0A2C6MFP3-F1
#
_cell.length_a   1.000
_cell.length_b   1.000
_cell.length_c   1.000
_cell.angle_alpha   90.00
_cell.angle_beta   90.00
_cell.angle_gamma   90.00
#
_symmetry.space_group_name_H-M   'P 1'
#
loop_
_entity.id
_entity.type
_entity.pdbx_description
1 polymer ?
#
loop_
_entity_poly.entity_id
_entity_poly.type
_entity_poly.pdbx_seq_one_letter_code
_entity_poly.pdbx_strand_id
1 'polypeptide(L)'
;MIRDVFREENLSKLPIFAATVHQFQGSEKDIIIFDCVDNYPQERPGVLLTSDNLEQATRLINVAVSRARGKFVAITNRSYWKSKINNDKILSVLLRYLEEKGRQYASYDLENYLLKPLELKHALQFYSKGNYKEHFIYDLRNARGSIYMDIPEAHWLTLVG
;
A
#
# COMPACT_ATOMS: atom_id res chain seq x y z
N MET A 1 -7.41 7.22 6.65
CA MET A 1 -7.48 6.80 5.24
C MET A 1 -8.30 5.51 5.05
N ILE A 2 -7.83 4.29 5.38
CA ILE A 2 -8.65 3.07 5.14
C ILE A 2 -9.79 2.85 6.15
N ARG A 3 -9.57 3.25 7.43
CA ARG A 3 -10.61 3.19 8.46
C ARG A 3 -11.76 4.15 8.19
N ASP A 4 -11.44 5.30 7.59
CA ASP A 4 -12.42 6.32 7.25
C ASP A 4 -13.27 5.84 6.08
N VAL A 5 -12.64 5.25 5.05
CA VAL A 5 -13.35 4.54 3.96
C VAL A 5 -14.26 3.43 4.50
N PHE A 6 -13.80 2.60 5.44
CA PHE A 6 -14.67 1.58 6.04
C PHE A 6 -15.85 2.13 6.83
N ARG A 7 -15.70 3.34 7.39
CA ARG A 7 -16.79 4.05 8.07
C ARG A 7 -17.78 4.63 7.08
N GLU A 8 -17.28 5.32 6.06
CA GLU A 8 -18.08 6.00 5.02
C GLU A 8 -18.90 5.00 4.20
N GLU A 9 -18.30 3.86 3.83
CA GLU A 9 -18.95 2.80 3.05
C GLU A 9 -19.74 1.80 3.91
N ASN A 10 -19.88 2.07 5.22
CA ASN A 10 -20.58 1.21 6.17
C ASN A 10 -20.06 -0.25 6.22
N LEU A 11 -18.80 -0.44 5.84
CA LEU A 11 -18.08 -1.72 5.80
C LEU A 11 -17.62 -2.18 7.20
N SER A 12 -17.96 -1.43 8.24
CA SER A 12 -17.69 -1.74 9.65
C SER A 12 -18.19 -3.11 10.13
N LYS A 13 -19.13 -3.73 9.39
CA LYS A 13 -19.65 -5.09 9.64
C LYS A 13 -18.78 -6.21 9.06
N LEU A 14 -17.84 -5.90 8.16
CA LEU A 14 -16.92 -6.89 7.66
C LEU A 14 -15.92 -7.26 8.76
N PRO A 15 -15.51 -8.54 8.87
CA PRO A 15 -14.56 -9.00 9.88
C PRO A 15 -13.11 -8.58 9.53
N ILE A 16 -12.93 -7.36 9.03
CA ILE A 16 -11.65 -6.78 8.60
C ILE A 16 -11.18 -5.84 9.70
N PHE A 17 -9.96 -6.07 10.18
CA PHE A 17 -9.33 -5.21 11.18
C PHE A 17 -8.08 -4.57 10.56
N ALA A 18 -8.08 -3.25 10.45
CA ALA A 18 -6.96 -2.45 9.95
C ALA A 18 -6.43 -1.56 11.07
N ALA A 19 -5.13 -1.62 11.34
CA ALA A 19 -4.50 -0.94 12.45
C ALA A 19 -2.97 -0.84 12.21
N THR A 20 -2.27 -0.05 13.01
CA THR A 20 -0.80 -0.13 13.05
C THR A 20 -0.38 -1.37 13.85
N VAL A 21 0.83 -1.89 13.58
CA VAL A 21 1.34 -3.15 14.18
C VAL A 21 1.20 -3.21 15.70
N HIS A 22 1.40 -2.09 16.41
CA HIS A 22 1.25 -2.01 17.86
C HIS A 22 -0.14 -2.41 18.36
N GLN A 23 -1.19 -2.10 17.59
CA GLN A 23 -2.58 -2.40 17.94
C GLN A 23 -2.96 -3.87 17.68
N PHE A 24 -2.06 -4.67 17.09
CA PHE A 24 -2.23 -6.10 16.88
C PHE A 24 -1.58 -6.97 17.98
N GLN A 25 -0.97 -6.36 19.01
CA GLN A 25 -0.33 -7.13 20.07
C GLN A 25 -1.35 -8.01 20.81
N GLY A 26 -1.12 -9.33 20.83
CA GLY A 26 -2.01 -10.30 21.49
C GLY A 26 -3.22 -10.78 20.68
N SER A 27 -3.40 -10.34 19.43
CA SER A 27 -4.49 -10.82 18.56
C SER A 27 -3.95 -11.42 17.26
N GLU A 28 -4.21 -12.70 17.05
CA GLU A 28 -3.90 -13.40 15.80
C GLU A 28 -5.05 -13.30 14.80
N LYS A 29 -4.73 -13.44 13.51
CA LYS A 29 -5.68 -13.48 12.40
C LYS A 29 -5.28 -14.60 11.44
N ASP A 30 -6.27 -15.19 10.76
CA ASP A 30 -6.01 -16.25 9.78
C ASP A 30 -5.16 -15.74 8.60
N ILE A 31 -5.37 -14.48 8.23
CA ILE A 31 -4.63 -13.78 7.19
C ILE A 31 -4.16 -12.43 7.74
N ILE A 32 -2.89 -12.10 7.54
CA ILE A 32 -2.33 -10.76 7.75
C ILE A 32 -1.91 -10.19 6.40
N ILE A 33 -2.37 -8.97 6.13
CA ILE A 33 -1.87 -8.12 5.04
C ILE A 33 -0.99 -7.07 5.68
N PHE A 34 0.31 -7.15 5.42
CA PHE A 34 1.32 -6.24 5.92
C PHE A 34 1.74 -5.28 4.83
N ASP A 35 1.41 -4.00 5.00
CA ASP A 35 1.82 -2.93 4.10
C ASP A 35 3.12 -2.29 4.61
N CYS A 36 4.16 -2.26 3.76
CA CYS A 36 5.41 -1.60 4.07
C CYS A 36 5.32 -0.07 3.99
N VAL A 37 4.24 0.47 3.41
CA VAL A 37 3.87 1.88 3.29
C VAL A 37 4.85 2.74 2.47
N ASP A 38 6.14 2.78 2.83
CA ASP A 38 7.10 3.64 2.13
C ASP A 38 7.34 3.14 0.70
N ASN A 39 7.36 4.11 -0.22
CA ASN A 39 7.41 3.88 -1.64
C ASN A 39 8.07 5.07 -2.36
N TYR A 40 8.42 4.87 -3.63
CA TYR A 40 8.70 5.96 -4.55
C TYR A 40 7.52 6.95 -4.60
N PRO A 41 7.74 8.27 -4.59
CA PRO A 41 9.02 8.99 -4.80
C PRO A 41 9.79 9.37 -3.53
N GLN A 42 9.42 8.85 -2.36
CA GLN A 42 9.98 9.30 -1.08
C GLN A 42 11.49 9.07 -0.99
N GLU A 43 12.29 10.11 -0.72
CA GLU A 43 13.76 10.02 -0.77
C GLU A 43 14.34 9.01 0.24
N ARG A 44 13.78 8.99 1.45
CA ARG A 44 14.20 8.12 2.55
C ARG A 44 13.00 7.42 3.19
N PRO A 45 13.08 6.12 3.47
CA PRO A 45 12.02 5.41 4.17
C PRO A 45 11.84 5.95 5.59
N GLY A 46 10.65 5.82 6.15
CA GLY A 46 10.34 6.22 7.51
C GLY A 46 11.12 5.40 8.54
N VAL A 47 11.36 6.00 9.70
CA VAL A 47 12.19 5.41 10.76
C VAL A 47 11.61 4.14 11.37
N LEU A 48 10.29 3.93 11.28
CA LEU A 48 9.60 2.83 11.97
C LEU A 48 10.12 1.43 11.59
N LEU A 49 10.42 1.22 10.31
CA LEU A 49 10.91 -0.06 9.80
C LEU A 49 12.43 -0.05 9.52
N THR A 50 13.06 1.12 9.66
CA THR A 50 14.46 1.34 9.24
C THR A 50 15.38 1.81 10.34
N SER A 51 14.85 2.13 11.53
CA SER A 51 15.63 2.66 12.65
C SER A 51 16.83 1.78 12.98
N ASP A 52 17.94 2.42 13.35
CA ASP A 52 19.12 1.73 13.89
C ASP A 52 18.86 1.10 15.26
N ASN A 53 17.77 1.49 15.93
CA ASN A 53 17.22 0.75 17.04
C ASN A 53 16.61 -0.57 16.52
N LEU A 54 17.49 -1.55 16.34
CA LEU A 54 17.17 -2.87 15.79
C LEU A 54 16.06 -3.55 16.60
N GLU A 55 15.97 -3.30 17.90
CA GLU A 55 14.99 -3.92 18.80
C GLU A 55 13.55 -3.51 18.44
N GLN A 56 13.31 -2.23 18.15
CA GLN A 56 11.97 -1.73 17.84
C GLN A 56 11.48 -2.25 16.47
N ALA A 57 12.27 -2.08 15.42
CA ALA A 57 11.91 -2.55 14.09
C ALA A 57 11.73 -4.08 14.06
N THR A 58 12.61 -4.81 14.76
CA THR A 58 12.52 -6.27 14.89
C THR A 58 11.25 -6.69 15.61
N ARG A 59 10.90 -6.01 16.72
CA ARG A 59 9.66 -6.29 17.45
C ARG A 59 8.43 -6.07 16.57
N LEU A 60 8.39 -4.98 15.81
CA LEU A 60 7.25 -4.70 14.91
C LEU A 60 7.09 -5.80 13.86
N ILE A 61 8.18 -6.17 13.19
CA ILE A 61 8.14 -7.20 12.17
C ILE A 61 7.77 -8.56 12.77
N ASN A 62 8.34 -8.92 13.93
CA ASN A 62 8.01 -10.16 14.62
C ASN A 62 6.53 -10.21 15.03
N VAL A 63 5.98 -9.11 15.53
CA VAL A 63 4.54 -9.03 15.84
C VAL A 63 3.75 -9.23 14.56
N ALA A 64 4.02 -8.47 13.50
CA ALA A 64 3.29 -8.56 12.22
C ALA A 64 3.31 -9.98 11.64
N VAL A 65 4.47 -10.63 11.59
CA VAL A 65 4.63 -11.99 11.05
C VAL A 65 3.94 -13.02 11.96
N SER A 66 4.17 -12.97 13.27
CA SER A 66 3.60 -13.96 14.21
C SER A 66 2.09 -13.85 14.39
N ARG A 67 1.45 -12.77 13.95
CA ARG A 67 -0.01 -12.65 14.01
C ARG A 67 -0.72 -13.46 12.93
N ALA A 68 -0.02 -13.90 11.87
CA ALA A 68 -0.60 -14.68 10.79
C ALA A 68 -0.65 -16.17 11.18
N ARG A 69 -1.85 -16.73 11.32
CA ARG A 69 -2.04 -18.17 11.58
C ARG A 69 -1.90 -19.02 10.31
N GLY A 70 -2.39 -18.49 9.20
CA GLY A 70 -2.43 -19.20 7.92
C GLY A 70 -1.58 -18.53 6.86
N LYS A 71 -1.92 -17.28 6.49
CA LYS A 71 -1.24 -16.57 5.40
C LYS A 71 -0.72 -15.21 5.83
N PHE A 72 0.51 -14.93 5.45
CA PHE A 72 1.13 -13.62 5.54
C PHE A 72 1.33 -13.06 4.13
N VAL A 73 0.78 -11.87 3.86
CA VAL A 73 0.89 -11.19 2.57
C VAL A 73 1.57 -9.85 2.78
N ALA A 74 2.76 -9.66 2.21
CA ALA A 74 3.45 -8.38 2.22
C ALA A 74 3.12 -7.58 0.96
N ILE A 75 2.68 -6.33 1.13
CA ILE A 75 2.52 -5.34 0.07
C ILE A 75 3.72 -4.39 0.14
N THR A 76 4.49 -4.32 -0.94
CA THR A 76 5.75 -3.56 -0.95
C THR A 76 6.19 -3.20 -2.37
N ASN A 77 6.85 -2.05 -2.52
CA ASN A 77 7.66 -1.76 -3.71
C ASN A 77 9.08 -2.30 -3.50
N ARG A 78 9.36 -3.44 -4.14
CA ARG A 78 10.64 -4.14 -3.98
C ARG A 78 11.84 -3.32 -4.44
N SER A 79 11.71 -2.65 -5.59
CA SER A 79 12.80 -1.86 -6.15
C SER A 79 13.15 -0.70 -5.23
N TYR A 80 12.13 -0.04 -4.67
CA TYR A 80 12.31 1.02 -3.68
C TYR A 80 13.09 0.50 -2.47
N TRP A 81 12.58 -0.53 -1.80
CA TRP A 81 13.20 -1.04 -0.58
C TRP A 81 14.62 -1.59 -0.83
N LYS A 82 14.84 -2.39 -1.88
CA LYS A 82 16.18 -2.87 -2.24
C LYS A 82 17.20 -1.75 -2.44
N SER A 83 16.77 -0.58 -2.91
CA SER A 83 17.65 0.58 -3.14
C SER A 83 17.87 1.46 -1.90
N LYS A 84 17.01 1.36 -0.88
CA LYS A 84 16.98 2.32 0.24
C LYS A 84 17.32 1.73 1.61
N ILE A 85 17.28 0.41 1.78
CA ILE A 85 17.56 -0.23 3.07
C ILE A 85 18.77 -1.17 2.99
N ASN A 86 19.61 -1.14 4.03
CA ASN A 86 20.76 -2.03 4.14
C ASN A 86 20.32 -3.49 4.27
N ASN A 87 21.16 -4.41 3.77
CA ASN A 87 20.86 -5.83 3.67
C ASN A 87 20.72 -6.59 5.00
N ASP A 88 21.22 -6.00 6.09
CA ASP A 88 21.24 -6.54 7.46
C ASP A 88 20.00 -6.13 8.28
N LYS A 89 19.23 -5.14 7.81
CA LYS A 89 18.00 -4.73 8.47
C LYS A 89 16.94 -5.83 8.38
N ILE A 90 16.18 -5.99 9.46
CA ILE A 90 15.17 -7.06 9.59
C ILE A 90 14.11 -7.04 8.48
N LEU A 91 13.72 -5.86 7.98
CA LEU A 91 12.80 -5.77 6.84
C LEU A 91 13.44 -6.33 5.56
N SER A 92 14.69 -6.01 5.28
CA SER A 92 15.44 -6.56 4.14
C SER A 92 15.53 -8.08 4.19
N VAL A 93 15.77 -8.62 5.39
CA VAL A 93 15.80 -10.07 5.63
C VAL A 93 14.43 -10.70 5.37
N LEU A 94 13.35 -10.12 5.91
CA LEU A 94 11.99 -10.60 5.67
C LEU A 94 11.64 -10.56 4.17
N LEU A 95 11.86 -9.43 3.50
CA LEU A 95 11.52 -9.26 2.08
C LEU A 95 12.29 -10.24 1.19
N ARG A 96 13.57 -10.48 1.49
CA ARG A 96 14.38 -11.49 0.79
C ARG A 96 13.84 -12.91 1.03
N TYR A 97 13.49 -13.26 2.27
CA TYR A 97 12.89 -14.55 2.59
C TYR A 97 11.57 -14.77 1.83
N LEU A 98 10.70 -13.76 1.78
CA LEU A 98 9.43 -13.82 1.04
C LEU A 98 9.65 -13.89 -0.47
N GLU A 99 10.69 -13.26 -1.00
CA GLU A 99 11.06 -13.36 -2.41
C GLU A 99 11.56 -14.76 -2.77
N GLU A 100 12.38 -15.37 -1.91
CA GLU A 100 12.95 -16.70 -2.14
C GLU A 100 11.96 -17.84 -1.92
N LYS A 101 11.04 -17.71 -0.95
CA LYS A 101 10.16 -18.80 -0.49
C LYS A 101 8.69 -18.57 -0.78
N GLY A 102 8.27 -17.32 -0.97
CA GLY A 102 6.88 -16.94 -1.15
C GLY A 102 6.42 -16.95 -2.60
N ARG A 103 5.10 -16.82 -2.78
CA ARG A 103 4.52 -16.53 -4.09
C ARG A 103 4.56 -15.03 -4.34
N GLN A 104 4.84 -14.67 -5.58
CA GLN A 104 5.03 -13.29 -6.00
C GLN A 104 3.93 -12.90 -6.98
N TYR A 105 3.35 -11.72 -6.77
CA TYR A 105 2.35 -11.14 -7.64
C TYR A 105 2.75 -9.69 -7.91
N ALA A 106 2.72 -9.28 -9.17
CA ALA A 106 2.91 -7.90 -9.56
C ALA A 106 1.58 -7.14 -9.51
N SER A 107 1.63 -5.81 -9.52
CA SER A 107 0.42 -4.98 -9.46
C SER A 107 -0.55 -5.29 -10.60
N TYR A 108 -0.04 -5.56 -11.82
CA TYR A 108 -0.87 -5.91 -12.97
C TYR A 108 -1.56 -7.28 -12.81
N ASP A 109 -1.00 -8.19 -12.01
CA ASP A 109 -1.67 -9.47 -11.71
C ASP A 109 -2.92 -9.22 -10.85
N LEU A 110 -2.88 -8.18 -10.01
CA LEU A 110 -3.97 -7.82 -9.09
C LEU A 110 -5.08 -7.03 -9.78
N GLU A 111 -4.80 -6.31 -10.86
CA GLU A 111 -5.79 -5.52 -11.60
C GLU A 111 -7.02 -6.35 -11.96
N ASN A 112 -6.82 -7.58 -12.44
CA ASN A 112 -7.90 -8.48 -12.84
C ASN A 112 -8.78 -8.96 -11.66
N TYR A 113 -8.22 -8.99 -10.44
CA TYR A 113 -8.92 -9.45 -9.24
C TYR A 113 -9.56 -8.31 -8.44
N LEU A 114 -8.94 -7.12 -8.43
CA LEU A 114 -9.35 -5.99 -7.61
C LEU A 114 -10.26 -4.99 -8.34
N LEU A 115 -10.06 -4.80 -9.66
CA LEU A 115 -10.76 -3.74 -10.40
C LEU A 115 -12.12 -4.18 -10.96
N LYS A 116 -12.35 -5.49 -11.10
CA LYS A 116 -13.64 -6.03 -11.58
C LYS A 116 -14.78 -5.94 -10.53
N PRO A 117 -14.53 -6.12 -9.21
CA PRO A 117 -15.60 -6.08 -8.21
C PRO A 117 -15.86 -4.71 -7.56
N LEU A 118 -14.92 -3.76 -7.64
CA LEU A 118 -15.03 -2.47 -6.97
C LEU A 118 -15.65 -1.43 -7.90
N GLU A 119 -16.99 -1.46 -8.02
CA GLU A 119 -17.76 -0.33 -8.53
C GLU A 119 -17.74 0.83 -7.50
N LEU A 120 -16.57 1.44 -7.27
CA LEU A 120 -16.41 2.66 -6.46
C LEU A 120 -16.96 3.86 -7.26
N LYS A 121 -18.28 3.85 -7.46
CA LYS A 121 -18.99 4.62 -8.50
C LYS A 121 -18.88 6.14 -8.41
N HIS A 122 -18.38 6.71 -7.32
CA HIS A 122 -18.52 8.16 -7.10
C HIS A 122 -17.27 8.91 -6.63
N ALA A 123 -16.15 8.24 -6.31
CA ALA A 123 -14.97 8.93 -5.76
C ALA A 123 -13.61 8.45 -6.29
N LEU A 124 -13.48 7.17 -6.67
CA LEU A 124 -12.20 6.57 -7.06
C LEU A 124 -12.39 5.76 -8.33
N GLN A 125 -11.90 6.29 -9.44
CA GLN A 125 -11.82 5.57 -10.71
C GLN A 125 -10.40 5.05 -10.91
N PHE A 126 -10.29 3.78 -11.24
CA PHE A 126 -9.03 3.13 -11.55
C PHE A 126 -8.91 2.96 -13.05
N TYR A 127 -7.82 3.49 -13.61
CA TYR A 127 -7.52 3.36 -15.01
C TYR A 127 -6.36 2.39 -15.19
N SER A 128 -6.64 1.13 -15.54
CA SER A 128 -5.62 0.20 -16.02
C SER A 128 -5.46 0.29 -17.54
N LYS A 129 -4.35 -0.24 -18.07
CA LYS A 129 -3.94 -0.19 -19.49
C LYS A 129 -5.12 -0.16 -20.48
N GLY A 130 -5.16 0.89 -21.32
CA GLY A 130 -6.23 1.11 -22.30
C GLY A 130 -6.48 2.60 -22.54
N ASN A 131 -7.74 3.00 -22.64
CA ASN A 131 -8.21 4.36 -22.96
C ASN A 131 -8.04 5.38 -21.80
N TYR A 132 -7.09 5.15 -20.89
CA TYR A 132 -6.89 6.01 -19.71
C TYR A 132 -6.59 7.46 -20.12
N LYS A 133 -5.91 7.65 -21.26
CA LYS A 133 -5.61 8.99 -21.78
C LYS A 133 -6.88 9.72 -22.17
N GLU A 134 -7.78 9.06 -22.88
CA GLU A 134 -9.05 9.63 -23.35
C GLU A 134 -9.94 9.99 -22.15
N HIS A 135 -10.04 9.09 -21.18
CA HIS A 135 -10.78 9.35 -19.94
C HIS A 135 -10.16 10.48 -19.12
N PHE A 136 -8.84 10.48 -18.94
CA PHE A 136 -8.12 11.55 -18.25
C PHE A 136 -8.33 12.90 -18.92
N ILE A 137 -8.20 12.98 -20.25
CA ILE A 137 -8.46 14.22 -21.01
C ILE A 137 -9.93 14.64 -20.91
N TYR A 138 -10.86 13.68 -20.93
CA TYR A 138 -12.28 13.97 -20.71
C TYR A 138 -12.52 14.58 -19.33
N ASP A 139 -11.95 14.00 -18.27
CA ASP A 139 -12.06 14.49 -16.89
C ASP A 139 -11.48 15.91 -16.77
N LEU A 140 -10.30 16.16 -17.38
CA LEU A 140 -9.70 17.50 -17.43
C LEU A 140 -10.62 18.53 -18.10
N ARG A 141 -11.27 18.18 -19.22
CA ARG A 141 -12.16 19.10 -19.95
C ARG A 141 -13.48 19.38 -19.25
N ASN A 142 -13.99 18.40 -18.50
CA ASN A 142 -15.30 18.50 -17.84
C ASN A 142 -15.21 18.96 -16.38
N ALA A 143 -14.00 19.16 -15.86
CA ALA A 143 -13.80 19.73 -14.53
C ALA A 143 -14.47 21.11 -14.42
N ARG A 144 -15.36 21.26 -13.43
CA ARG A 144 -16.11 22.51 -13.17
C ARG A 144 -15.45 23.43 -12.14
N GLY A 145 -14.25 23.08 -11.70
CA GLY A 145 -13.50 23.76 -10.66
C GLY A 145 -12.01 23.42 -10.76
N SER A 146 -11.32 23.39 -9.62
CA SER A 146 -9.88 23.11 -9.60
C SER A 146 -9.56 21.63 -9.75
N ILE A 147 -8.50 21.34 -10.51
CA ILE A 147 -7.94 20.00 -10.65
C ILE A 147 -6.68 19.93 -9.81
N TYR A 148 -6.66 19.00 -8.85
CA TYR A 148 -5.47 18.70 -8.05
C TYR A 148 -4.83 17.43 -8.58
N MET A 149 -3.56 17.53 -8.96
CA MET A 149 -2.81 16.41 -9.53
C MET A 149 -1.50 16.24 -8.76
N ASP A 150 -1.28 15.04 -8.27
CA ASP A 150 0.01 14.61 -7.74
C ASP A 150 0.70 13.77 -8.81
N ILE A 151 1.85 14.25 -9.29
CA ILE A 151 2.69 13.53 -10.24
C ILE A 151 4.01 13.31 -9.51
N PRO A 152 4.39 12.05 -9.22
CA PRO A 152 5.58 11.72 -8.42
C PRO A 152 6.90 12.38 -8.87
N GLU A 153 6.96 12.89 -10.10
CA GLU A 153 8.13 13.54 -10.72
C GLU A 153 7.87 14.96 -11.24
N ALA A 154 6.65 15.48 -11.20
CA ALA A 154 6.35 16.83 -11.67
C ALA A 154 5.92 17.71 -10.50
N HIS A 155 6.61 18.84 -10.34
CA HIS A 155 6.18 19.91 -9.45
C HIS A 155 4.71 20.27 -9.75
N TRP A 156 3.89 20.40 -8.69
CA TRP A 156 2.48 20.80 -8.64
C TRP A 156 2.10 21.69 -9.83
N LEU A 157 1.41 21.12 -10.81
CA LEU A 157 0.79 21.89 -11.88
C LEU A 157 -0.62 22.24 -11.43
N THR A 158 -0.84 23.49 -11.03
CA THR A 158 -2.20 24.02 -10.87
C THR A 158 -2.68 24.48 -12.25
N LEU A 159 -3.57 23.70 -12.87
CA LEU A 159 -4.33 24.16 -14.02
C LEU A 159 -5.60 24.84 -13.48
N VAL A 160 -5.64 26.17 -13.57
CA VAL A 160 -6.85 26.94 -13.31
C VAL A 160 -7.59 27.06 -14.64
N GLY A 161 -8.79 26.49 -14.70
CA GLY A 161 -9.74 26.66 -15.81
C GLY A 161 -10.55 27.94 -15.67
#